data_AF-A0A451A0H0-F1
#
_entry.id   AF-A0A451A0H0-F1
#
_cell.length_a   1.000
_cell.length_b   1.000
_cell.length_c   1.000
_cell.angle_alpha   90.00
_cell.angle_beta   90.00
_cell.angle_gamma   90.00
#
_symmetry.space_group_name_H-M   'P 1'
#
loop_
_entity.id
_entity.type
_entity.pdbx_description
1 polymer ?
#
loop_
_entity_poly.entity_id
_entity_poly.type
_entity_poly.pdbx_seq_one_letter_code
_entity_poly.pdbx_strand_id
1 'polypeptide(L)'
;MLGTSKSTFIQYLVWRIVRQSIVTEAEDTDRSENAPWERLPASLAETLPVRFILRDVGMGIDSDPSQGKAGLFWDALHADLRQRLGQTEGDRLYPRLREKLQERGLFLLDGLDEVPESGGHRRYLLDAVADLAAGISEDARILVSARPYAYASRDHQLPDFQVLALGPLNREQIENYIRHWYGAVAPAMQWKAETARQRADLLIHAIKTRAYLADFASRPLLLTLIASLHASRAQLPEDRAELYEESVELLLRRWQMRLGIEDAQGAPLLDPVIADLLSQNDPLLRQGIEQLAFESHVRQRREETQTGDAPSITPPPAPWYAGPGPG
;
A
#
# COMPACT_ATOMS: atom_id res chain seq x y z
N MET A 1 -9.42 5.88 -2.79
CA MET A 1 -8.28 5.05 -2.35
C MET A 1 -7.80 4.18 -3.50
N LEU A 2 -6.72 4.59 -4.18
CA LEU A 2 -5.91 3.68 -5.00
C LEU A 2 -4.50 3.83 -4.44
N GLY A 3 -4.30 3.26 -3.25
CA GLY A 3 -2.96 3.06 -2.72
C GLY A 3 -2.34 1.87 -3.43
N THR A 4 -1.02 1.83 -3.48
CA THR A 4 -0.33 0.57 -3.71
C THR A 4 -0.88 -0.46 -2.70
N SER A 5 -1.04 -1.72 -3.11
CA SER A 5 -1.63 -2.75 -2.25
C SER A 5 -0.94 -2.84 -0.89
N LYS A 6 0.37 -2.55 -0.84
CA LYS A 6 1.20 -2.48 0.36
C LYS A 6 0.81 -1.33 1.29
N SER A 7 0.75 -0.10 0.80
CA SER A 7 0.41 1.06 1.65
C SER A 7 -1.04 0.98 2.15
N THR A 8 -1.96 0.49 1.31
CA THR A 8 -3.35 0.23 1.74
C THR A 8 -3.41 -0.86 2.82
N PHE A 9 -2.64 -1.94 2.67
CA PHE A 9 -2.53 -2.97 3.70
C PHE A 9 -1.96 -2.43 5.01
N ILE A 10 -0.88 -1.65 4.97
CA ILE A 10 -0.28 -1.01 6.15
C ILE A 10 -1.31 -0.11 6.85
N GLN A 11 -2.01 0.75 6.09
CA GLN A 11 -3.02 1.63 6.66
C GLN A 11 -4.18 0.85 7.31
N TYR A 12 -4.63 -0.21 6.65
CA TYR A 12 -5.65 -1.09 7.20
C TYR A 12 -5.17 -1.76 8.49
N LEU A 13 -3.93 -2.25 8.54
CA LEU A 13 -3.35 -2.88 9.72
C LEU A 13 -3.31 -1.90 10.91
N VAL A 14 -2.85 -0.66 10.69
CA VAL A 14 -2.89 0.40 11.73
C VAL A 14 -4.30 0.59 12.24
N TRP A 15 -5.26 0.81 11.33
CA TRP A 15 -6.65 1.05 11.70
C TRP A 15 -7.25 -0.12 12.48
N ARG A 16 -6.93 -1.36 12.09
CA ARG A 16 -7.40 -2.57 12.78
C ARG A 16 -6.87 -2.69 14.20
N ILE A 17 -5.57 -2.50 14.40
CA ILE A 17 -4.95 -2.58 15.72
C ILE A 17 -5.52 -1.48 16.62
N VAL A 18 -5.57 -0.23 16.12
CA VAL A 18 -6.10 0.91 16.89
C VAL A 18 -7.58 0.71 17.23
N ARG A 19 -8.40 0.23 16.29
CA ARG A 19 -9.83 -0.03 16.54
C ARG A 19 -10.03 -1.07 17.64
N GLN A 20 -9.24 -2.15 17.65
CA GLN A 20 -9.34 -3.18 18.70
C GLN A 20 -9.00 -2.62 20.09
N SER A 21 -8.06 -1.67 20.18
CA SER A 21 -7.68 -1.07 21.46
C SER A 21 -8.65 -0.01 21.98
N ILE A 22 -9.52 0.54 21.11
CA ILE A 22 -10.47 1.62 21.46
C ILE A 22 -11.89 1.07 21.66
N VAL A 23 -12.31 0.07 20.88
CA VAL A 23 -13.68 -0.47 20.92
C VAL A 23 -13.82 -1.43 22.11
N THR A 24 -14.71 -1.10 23.03
CA THR A 24 -15.07 -1.98 24.16
C THR A 24 -15.89 -3.16 23.64
N GLU A 25 -15.79 -4.35 24.23
CA GLU A 25 -16.49 -5.59 23.78
C GLU A 25 -18.01 -5.43 23.54
N ALA A 26 -18.65 -4.40 24.10
CA ALA A 26 -20.08 -4.11 23.97
C ALA A 26 -20.50 -3.42 22.66
N GLU A 27 -19.59 -2.75 21.94
CA GLU A 27 -19.89 -2.08 20.65
C GLU A 27 -19.50 -2.94 19.43
N ASP A 28 -18.83 -4.07 19.66
CA ASP A 28 -18.37 -5.00 18.64
C ASP A 28 -19.38 -6.13 18.41
N THR A 29 -20.64 -5.76 18.14
CA THR A 29 -21.71 -6.70 17.73
C THR A 29 -21.46 -7.30 16.34
N ASP A 30 -20.41 -6.85 15.65
CA ASP A 30 -19.93 -7.36 14.36
C ASP A 30 -18.78 -8.36 14.54
N ARG A 31 -18.71 -9.06 15.69
CA ARG A 31 -18.00 -10.35 15.77
C ARG A 31 -18.70 -11.33 14.82
N SER A 32 -18.41 -11.19 13.53
CA SER A 32 -18.70 -12.17 12.51
C SER A 32 -17.97 -13.45 12.91
N GLU A 33 -18.72 -14.38 13.51
CA GLU A 33 -18.32 -15.78 13.64
C GLU A 33 -17.91 -16.40 12.28
N ASN A 34 -18.15 -15.70 11.17
CA ASN A 34 -17.92 -16.13 9.79
C ASN A 34 -16.65 -15.56 9.12
N ALA A 35 -15.82 -14.74 9.79
CA ALA A 35 -14.60 -14.18 9.18
C ALA A 35 -13.34 -14.38 10.04
N PRO A 36 -12.77 -15.61 10.10
CA PRO A 36 -11.60 -15.91 10.92
C PRO A 36 -10.35 -15.08 10.58
N TRP A 37 -10.24 -14.61 9.32
CA TRP A 37 -9.18 -13.73 8.85
C TRP A 37 -9.26 -12.30 9.42
N GLU A 38 -10.35 -11.96 10.12
CA GLU A 38 -10.50 -10.69 10.82
C GLU A 38 -9.89 -10.72 12.22
N ARG A 39 -9.51 -11.87 12.80
CA ARG A 39 -8.88 -11.86 14.12
C ARG A 39 -7.39 -11.55 13.99
N LEU A 40 -6.96 -10.43 14.58
CA LEU A 40 -5.55 -10.12 14.70
C LEU A 40 -4.86 -11.18 15.60
N PRO A 41 -3.67 -11.66 15.23
CA PRO A 41 -2.84 -12.45 16.14
C PRO A 41 -2.64 -11.71 17.46
N ALA A 42 -2.68 -12.43 18.58
CA ALA A 42 -2.51 -11.83 19.91
C ALA A 42 -1.21 -11.00 20.02
N SER A 43 -0.14 -11.47 19.37
CA SER A 43 1.16 -10.79 19.31
C SER A 43 1.12 -9.42 18.60
N LEU A 44 0.13 -9.17 17.74
CA LEU A 44 -0.07 -7.86 17.09
C LEU A 44 -1.08 -6.99 17.83
N ALA A 45 -2.05 -7.61 18.51
CA ALA A 45 -3.09 -6.89 19.25
C ALA A 45 -2.51 -6.05 20.41
N GLU A 46 -1.40 -6.49 21.01
CA GLU A 46 -0.74 -5.80 22.12
C GLU A 46 0.32 -4.78 21.67
N THR A 47 0.49 -4.58 20.36
CA THR A 47 1.51 -3.66 19.82
C THR A 47 0.97 -2.24 19.65
N LEU A 48 1.88 -1.28 19.68
CA LEU A 48 1.57 0.11 19.39
C LEU A 48 2.01 0.46 17.96
N PRO A 49 1.08 0.59 17.00
CA PRO A 49 1.45 0.83 15.61
C PRO A 49 1.88 2.27 15.37
N VAL A 50 3.02 2.45 14.69
CA VAL A 50 3.49 3.72 14.17
C VAL A 50 3.83 3.56 12.69
N ARG A 51 3.31 4.44 11.84
CA ARG A 51 3.55 4.39 10.40
C ARG A 51 4.46 5.54 10.00
N PHE A 52 5.52 5.21 9.28
CA PHE A 52 6.41 6.18 8.65
C PHE A 52 6.28 6.06 7.13
N ILE A 53 6.04 7.19 6.45
CA ILE A 53 6.16 7.27 5.00
C ILE A 53 7.63 7.55 4.70
N LEU A 54 8.32 6.57 4.11
CA LEU A 54 9.78 6.60 4.00
C LEU A 54 10.30 7.74 3.12
N ARG A 55 9.53 8.15 2.10
CA ARG A 55 9.85 9.36 1.32
C ARG A 55 9.95 10.58 2.22
N ASP A 56 9.00 10.76 3.14
CA ASP A 56 8.91 11.97 3.96
C ASP A 56 9.99 11.97 5.04
N VAL A 57 10.27 10.79 5.63
CA VAL A 57 11.42 10.58 6.52
C VAL A 57 12.74 10.85 5.78
N GLY A 58 12.85 10.39 4.54
CA GLY A 58 14.04 10.57 3.70
C GLY A 58 14.35 12.03 3.33
N MET A 59 13.37 12.94 3.41
CA MET A 59 13.63 14.38 3.23
C MET A 59 14.42 14.99 4.40
N GLY A 60 14.45 14.32 5.56
CA GLY A 60 15.16 14.75 6.76
C GLY A 60 16.59 14.22 6.89
N ILE A 61 17.20 13.71 5.80
CA ILE A 61 18.57 13.14 5.79
C ILE A 61 19.66 14.25 5.85
N ASP A 62 19.53 15.17 6.80
CA ASP A 62 20.55 16.16 7.20
C ASP A 62 20.91 16.00 8.71
N SER A 63 20.76 14.78 9.25
CA SER A 63 20.77 14.51 10.70
C SER A 63 22.13 14.75 11.38
N ASP A 64 22.09 15.24 12.63
CA ASP A 64 23.24 15.37 13.53
C ASP A 64 23.91 13.99 13.77
N PRO A 65 25.22 13.82 13.49
CA PRO A 65 25.94 12.57 13.68
C PRO A 65 25.94 12.00 15.11
N SER A 66 25.57 12.79 16.12
CA SER A 66 25.65 12.43 17.54
C SER A 66 24.60 11.40 18.01
N GLN A 67 23.49 11.20 17.29
CA GLN A 67 22.39 10.32 17.71
C GLN A 67 22.38 8.93 17.04
N GLY A 68 23.38 8.63 16.19
CA GLY A 68 23.31 7.47 15.27
C GLY A 68 22.21 7.65 14.21
N LYS A 69 22.05 6.69 13.29
CA LYS A 69 21.12 6.86 12.17
C LYS A 69 19.66 6.63 12.56
N ALA A 70 19.40 5.90 13.65
CA ALA A 70 18.06 5.71 14.21
C ALA A 70 17.39 7.01 14.66
N GLY A 71 18.16 8.06 14.98
CA GLY A 71 17.65 9.39 15.33
C GLY A 71 16.67 9.92 14.29
N LEU A 72 16.87 9.58 13.01
CA LEU A 72 16.00 9.97 11.91
C LEU A 72 14.51 9.60 12.14
N PHE A 73 14.23 8.40 12.64
CA PHE A 73 12.84 7.96 12.89
C PHE A 73 12.25 8.61 14.14
N TRP A 74 13.07 8.82 15.16
CA TRP A 74 12.64 9.44 16.41
C TRP A 74 12.36 10.93 16.24
N ASP A 75 13.21 11.63 15.48
CA ASP A 75 13.03 13.02 15.11
C ASP A 75 11.79 13.19 14.22
N ALA A 76 11.60 12.32 13.22
CA ALA A 76 10.41 12.32 12.37
C ALA A 76 9.13 12.11 13.19
N LEU A 77 9.14 11.19 14.17
CA LEU A 77 8.01 10.98 15.07
C LEU A 77 7.73 12.22 15.92
N HIS A 78 8.78 12.83 16.49
CA HIS A 78 8.63 14.01 17.33
C HIS A 78 8.09 15.20 16.54
N ALA A 79 8.59 15.41 15.32
CA ALA A 79 8.09 16.42 14.40
C ALA A 79 6.61 16.21 14.04
N ASP A 80 6.20 14.97 13.70
CA ASP A 80 4.79 14.65 13.40
C ASP A 80 3.88 14.89 14.60
N LEU A 81 4.31 14.52 15.83
CA LEU A 81 3.56 14.81 17.05
C LEU A 81 3.37 16.31 17.27
N ARG A 82 4.42 17.11 17.12
CA ARG A 82 4.35 18.58 17.24
C ARG A 82 3.43 19.18 16.19
N GLN A 83 3.46 18.66 14.96
CA GLN A 83 2.60 19.11 13.87
C GLN A 83 1.11 18.83 14.16
N ARG A 84 0.78 17.65 14.71
CA ARG A 84 -0.60 17.22 14.93
C ARG A 84 -1.21 17.72 16.24
N LEU A 85 -0.41 17.78 17.31
CA LEU A 85 -0.88 18.07 18.67
C LEU A 85 -0.45 19.46 19.17
N GLY A 86 0.39 20.17 18.41
CA GLY A 86 1.06 21.39 18.85
C GLY A 86 2.35 21.11 19.62
N GLN A 87 3.21 22.13 19.74
CA GLN A 87 4.56 21.98 20.31
C GLN A 87 4.53 21.46 21.76
N THR A 88 3.72 22.07 22.63
CA THR A 88 3.67 21.74 24.06
C THR A 88 3.24 20.30 24.33
N GLU A 89 2.12 19.86 23.73
CA GLU A 89 1.61 18.50 23.96
C GLU A 89 2.45 17.45 23.24
N GLY A 90 2.98 17.77 22.05
CA GLY A 90 3.94 16.92 21.35
C GLY A 90 5.18 16.63 22.19
N ASP A 91 5.79 17.67 22.78
CA ASP A 91 6.98 17.54 23.64
C ASP A 91 6.72 16.76 24.91
N ARG A 92 5.52 16.93 25.48
CA ARG A 92 5.11 16.23 26.69
C ARG A 92 4.87 14.74 26.45
N LEU A 93 4.25 14.39 25.31
CA LEU A 93 3.89 13.00 24.98
C LEU A 93 5.10 12.20 24.47
N TYR A 94 5.99 12.84 23.72
CA TYR A 94 7.06 12.18 22.98
C TYR A 94 7.91 11.21 23.81
N PRO A 95 8.44 11.56 25.01
CA PRO A 95 9.29 10.64 25.77
C PRO A 95 8.57 9.35 26.16
N ARG A 96 7.30 9.45 26.58
CA ARG A 96 6.48 8.29 26.97
C ARG A 96 6.09 7.43 25.78
N LEU A 97 5.78 8.07 24.65
CA LEU A 97 5.45 7.34 23.43
C LEU A 97 6.67 6.57 22.91
N ARG A 98 7.84 7.22 22.91
CA ARG A 98 9.11 6.59 22.51
C ARG A 98 9.42 5.36 23.35
N GLU A 99 9.36 5.47 24.68
CA GLU A 99 9.56 4.33 25.60
C GLU A 99 8.62 3.17 25.25
N LYS A 100 7.31 3.43 25.07
CA LYS A 100 6.34 2.39 24.71
C LYS A 100 6.59 1.77 23.34
N LEU A 101 7.02 2.56 22.36
CA LEU A 101 7.37 2.06 21.03
C LEU A 101 8.66 1.22 21.06
N GLN A 102 9.63 1.55 21.92
CA GLN A 102 10.82 0.73 22.10
C GLN A 102 10.50 -0.62 22.75
N GLU A 103 9.55 -0.65 23.69
CA GLU A 103 9.13 -1.89 24.35
C GLU A 103 8.27 -2.80 23.45
N ARG A 104 7.24 -2.25 22.79
CA ARG A 104 6.21 -3.01 22.07
C ARG A 104 5.68 -2.31 20.81
N GLY A 105 6.52 -1.53 20.14
CA GLY A 105 6.15 -0.83 18.92
C GLY A 105 5.99 -1.75 17.71
N LEU A 106 5.03 -1.43 16.84
CA LEU A 106 4.96 -1.97 15.48
C LEU A 106 5.28 -0.84 14.50
N PHE A 107 6.52 -0.82 14.01
CA PHE A 107 7.02 0.18 13.08
C PHE A 107 6.70 -0.24 11.65
N LEU A 108 5.83 0.52 10.98
CA LEU A 108 5.37 0.27 9.62
C LEU A 108 6.04 1.29 8.70
N LEU A 109 7.13 0.88 8.07
CA LEU A 109 7.97 1.70 7.20
C LEU A 109 7.51 1.53 5.75
N ASP A 110 6.76 2.50 5.24
CA ASP A 110 6.01 2.38 4.00
C ASP A 110 6.70 3.09 2.83
N GLY A 111 6.95 2.36 1.75
CA GLY A 111 7.36 2.93 0.46
C GLY A 111 8.86 3.20 0.33
N LEU A 112 9.71 2.20 0.58
CA LEU A 112 11.17 2.32 0.36
C LEU A 112 11.52 2.70 -1.09
N ASP A 113 10.71 2.25 -2.05
CA ASP A 113 10.88 2.58 -3.47
C ASP A 113 10.63 4.06 -3.80
N GLU A 114 9.98 4.81 -2.91
CA GLU A 114 9.73 6.24 -3.06
C GLU A 114 10.93 7.10 -2.62
N VAL A 115 11.96 6.48 -2.04
CA VAL A 115 13.20 7.15 -1.63
C VAL A 115 14.19 7.11 -2.81
N PRO A 116 14.70 8.27 -3.27
CA PRO A 116 15.69 8.30 -4.34
C PRO A 116 16.94 7.48 -4.02
N GLU A 117 17.41 6.70 -4.99
CA GLU A 117 18.70 6.01 -4.89
C GLU A 117 19.87 6.99 -5.00
N SER A 118 19.69 8.09 -5.74
CA SER A 118 20.70 9.12 -5.95
C SER A 118 21.13 9.76 -4.62
N GLY A 119 22.44 9.87 -4.41
CA GLY A 119 23.03 10.49 -3.22
C GLY A 119 23.15 9.57 -2.00
N GLY A 120 22.86 8.27 -2.14
CA GLY A 120 23.01 7.30 -1.03
C GLY A 120 21.91 7.36 0.03
N HIS A 121 20.86 8.16 -0.19
CA HIS A 121 19.74 8.34 0.74
C HIS A 121 19.06 7.01 1.10
N ARG A 122 18.81 6.13 0.11
CA ARG A 122 18.21 4.82 0.37
C ARG A 122 19.08 3.96 1.27
N ARG A 123 20.40 3.91 1.00
CA ARG A 123 21.34 3.17 1.85
C ARG A 123 21.40 3.73 3.26
N TYR A 124 21.46 5.06 3.40
CA TYR A 124 21.44 5.72 4.70
C TYR A 124 20.17 5.37 5.49
N LEU A 125 19.01 5.40 4.83
CA LEU A 125 17.75 5.04 5.45
C LEU A 125 17.72 3.57 5.88
N LEU A 126 18.26 2.65 5.08
CA LEU A 126 18.37 1.24 5.48
C LEU A 126 19.29 1.06 6.69
N ASP A 127 20.42 1.75 6.74
CA ASP A 127 21.28 1.74 7.93
C ASP A 127 20.53 2.32 9.15
N ALA A 128 19.72 3.37 8.97
CA ALA A 128 18.85 3.90 10.04
C ALA A 128 17.81 2.87 10.52
N VAL A 129 17.26 2.05 9.61
CA VAL A 129 16.32 0.98 9.98
C VAL A 129 17.04 -0.10 10.77
N ALA A 130 18.27 -0.46 10.39
CA ALA A 130 19.09 -1.42 11.14
C ALA A 130 19.41 -0.90 12.54
N ASP A 131 19.81 0.37 12.66
CA ASP A 131 20.05 1.00 13.97
C ASP A 131 18.77 1.05 14.82
N LEU A 132 17.61 1.33 14.21
CA LEU A 132 16.32 1.30 14.90
C LEU A 132 16.02 -0.12 15.42
N ALA A 133 16.22 -1.15 14.58
CA ALA A 133 16.02 -2.54 14.95
C ALA A 133 16.90 -2.97 16.13
N ALA A 134 18.15 -2.49 16.17
CA ALA A 134 19.07 -2.76 17.28
C ALA A 134 18.69 -2.04 18.59
N GLY A 135 17.91 -0.96 18.52
CA GLY A 135 17.54 -0.11 19.66
C GLY A 135 16.15 -0.37 20.26
N ILE A 136 15.46 -1.43 19.83
CA ILE A 136 14.11 -1.81 20.30
C ILE A 136 14.11 -3.22 20.91
N SER A 137 13.08 -3.51 21.70
CA SER A 137 12.86 -4.81 22.36
C SER A 137 12.57 -5.93 21.35
N GLU A 138 12.84 -7.18 21.74
CA GLU A 138 12.43 -8.39 21.01
C GLU A 138 10.91 -8.55 20.88
N ASP A 139 10.11 -7.80 21.64
CA ASP A 139 8.65 -7.75 21.53
C ASP A 139 8.17 -6.71 20.49
N ALA A 140 9.04 -5.78 20.08
CA ALA A 140 8.75 -4.82 19.02
C ALA A 140 8.96 -5.43 17.63
N ARG A 141 8.30 -4.89 16.60
CA ARG A 141 8.31 -5.41 15.23
C ARG A 141 8.51 -4.30 14.23
N ILE A 142 9.25 -4.58 13.16
CA ILE A 142 9.42 -3.67 12.02
C ILE A 142 8.91 -4.36 10.76
N LEU A 143 8.06 -3.67 10.00
CA LEU A 143 7.62 -4.07 8.68
C LEU A 143 8.06 -3.00 7.68
N VAL A 144 8.83 -3.40 6.67
CA VAL A 144 9.23 -2.51 5.57
C VAL A 144 8.48 -2.89 4.30
N SER A 145 7.88 -1.90 3.65
CA SER A 145 7.18 -2.04 2.39
C SER A 145 8.05 -1.48 1.25
N ALA A 146 8.27 -2.30 0.21
CA ALA A 146 9.07 -1.92 -0.95
C ALA A 146 8.56 -2.60 -2.23
N ARG A 147 8.83 -2.01 -3.39
CA ARG A 147 8.80 -2.72 -4.68
C ARG A 147 10.06 -3.59 -4.86
N PRO A 148 9.98 -4.73 -5.58
CA PRO A 148 11.11 -5.65 -5.72
C PRO A 148 12.41 -4.99 -6.16
N TYR A 149 12.36 -4.09 -7.16
CA TYR A 149 13.56 -3.42 -7.67
C TYR A 149 14.28 -2.57 -6.61
N ALA A 150 13.55 -1.98 -5.66
CA ALA A 150 14.13 -1.12 -4.63
C ALA A 150 14.82 -1.91 -3.49
N TYR A 151 14.68 -3.23 -3.48
CA TYR A 151 15.22 -4.13 -2.45
C TYR A 151 15.92 -5.36 -3.05
N ALA A 152 16.22 -5.33 -4.35
CA ALA A 152 16.82 -6.46 -5.07
C ALA A 152 18.34 -6.57 -4.87
N SER A 153 19.04 -5.44 -4.67
CA SER A 153 20.49 -5.43 -4.45
C SER A 153 20.82 -6.04 -3.10
N ARG A 154 21.80 -6.96 -3.05
CA ARG A 154 22.31 -7.53 -1.79
C ARG A 154 22.89 -6.46 -0.87
N ASP A 155 23.46 -5.40 -1.44
CA ASP A 155 23.99 -4.26 -0.68
C ASP A 155 22.87 -3.40 -0.06
N HIS A 156 21.60 -3.68 -0.36
CA HIS A 156 20.45 -2.96 0.15
C HIS A 156 19.49 -3.86 0.95
N GLN A 157 19.98 -5.02 1.42
CA GLN A 157 19.21 -5.89 2.31
C GLN A 157 19.53 -5.59 3.77
N LEU A 158 18.47 -5.44 4.56
CA LEU A 158 18.55 -5.37 6.01
C LEU A 158 18.92 -6.75 6.56
N PRO A 159 19.94 -6.85 7.44
CA PRO A 159 20.28 -8.09 8.11
C PRO A 159 19.13 -8.54 9.01
N ASP A 160 18.93 -9.84 9.16
CA ASP A 160 17.93 -10.45 10.05
C ASP A 160 16.45 -10.13 9.75
N PHE A 161 16.15 -9.53 8.59
CA PHE A 161 14.78 -9.32 8.11
C PHE A 161 14.32 -10.46 7.20
N GLN A 162 13.14 -11.01 7.50
CA GLN A 162 12.47 -11.95 6.60
C GLN A 162 11.86 -11.21 5.41
N VAL A 163 12.15 -11.67 4.19
CA VAL A 163 11.57 -11.13 2.96
C VAL A 163 10.34 -11.94 2.57
N LEU A 164 9.20 -11.24 2.42
CA LEU A 164 7.94 -11.84 1.97
C LEU A 164 7.48 -11.16 0.69
N ALA A 165 7.12 -11.98 -0.31
CA ALA A 165 6.53 -11.52 -1.56
C ALA A 165 5.00 -11.64 -1.50
N LEU A 166 4.28 -10.57 -1.85
CA LEU A 166 2.84 -10.63 -2.00
C LEU A 166 2.49 -11.37 -3.30
N GLY A 167 1.86 -12.53 -3.16
CA GLY A 167 1.37 -13.32 -4.29
C GLY A 167 0.12 -12.70 -4.95
N PRO A 168 -0.25 -13.18 -6.15
CA PRO A 168 -1.51 -12.83 -6.78
C PRO A 168 -2.70 -13.29 -5.93
N LEU A 169 -3.83 -12.60 -6.06
CA LEU A 169 -5.09 -13.03 -5.46
C LEU A 169 -5.55 -14.32 -6.12
N ASN A 170 -5.94 -15.28 -5.28
CA ASN A 170 -6.62 -16.48 -5.74
C ASN A 170 -8.11 -16.18 -6.03
N ARG A 171 -8.80 -17.14 -6.65
CA ARG A 171 -10.20 -17.01 -7.04
C ARG A 171 -11.13 -16.67 -5.88
N GLU A 172 -10.96 -17.34 -4.73
CA GLU A 172 -11.78 -17.10 -3.54
C GLU A 172 -11.57 -15.68 -2.99
N GLN A 173 -10.32 -15.22 -2.93
CA GLN A 173 -9.97 -13.87 -2.51
C GLN A 173 -10.55 -12.82 -3.46
N ILE A 174 -10.56 -13.07 -4.77
CA ILE A 174 -11.20 -12.18 -5.76
C ILE A 174 -12.71 -12.10 -5.53
N GLU A 175 -13.38 -13.24 -5.38
CA GLU A 175 -14.83 -13.29 -5.14
C GLU A 175 -15.21 -12.57 -3.84
N ASN A 176 -14.47 -12.82 -2.76
CA ASN A 176 -14.66 -12.14 -1.48
C ASN A 176 -14.39 -10.63 -1.62
N TYR A 177 -13.30 -10.24 -2.26
CA TYR A 177 -12.99 -8.82 -2.50
C TYR A 177 -14.16 -8.12 -3.20
N ILE A 178 -14.68 -8.70 -4.28
CA ILE A 178 -15.77 -8.08 -5.06
C ILE A 178 -17.02 -7.91 -4.21
N ARG A 179 -17.41 -8.92 -3.42
CA ARG A 179 -18.59 -8.85 -2.54
C ARG A 179 -18.45 -7.74 -1.50
N HIS A 180 -17.30 -7.67 -0.81
CA HIS A 180 -17.04 -6.62 0.17
C HIS A 180 -16.98 -5.24 -0.48
N TRP A 181 -16.35 -5.13 -1.64
CA TRP A 181 -16.25 -3.87 -2.38
C TRP A 181 -17.63 -3.33 -2.76
N TYR A 182 -18.52 -4.18 -3.31
CA TYR A 182 -19.89 -3.79 -3.65
C TYR A 182 -20.71 -3.43 -2.41
N GLY A 183 -20.54 -4.15 -1.30
CA GLY A 183 -21.16 -3.81 -0.03
C GLY A 183 -20.72 -2.44 0.49
N ALA A 184 -19.42 -2.14 0.40
CA ALA A 184 -18.85 -0.87 0.87
C ALA A 184 -19.26 0.34 0.02
N VAL A 185 -19.40 0.19 -1.30
CA VAL A 185 -19.79 1.32 -2.18
C VAL A 185 -21.30 1.52 -2.27
N ALA A 186 -22.12 0.52 -1.89
CA ALA A 186 -23.57 0.59 -2.02
C ALA A 186 -24.21 1.82 -1.35
N PRO A 187 -23.83 2.22 -0.11
CA PRO A 187 -24.40 3.42 0.51
C PRO A 187 -24.10 4.70 -0.28
N ALA A 188 -22.85 4.85 -0.75
CA ALA A 188 -22.43 6.01 -1.53
C ALA A 188 -23.15 6.10 -2.89
N MET A 189 -23.45 4.95 -3.48
CA MET A 189 -24.19 4.83 -4.74
C MET A 189 -25.71 4.79 -4.56
N GLN A 190 -26.20 4.89 -3.31
CA GLN A 190 -27.62 4.76 -2.96
C GLN A 190 -28.26 3.46 -3.47
N TRP A 191 -27.47 2.38 -3.55
CA TRP A 191 -27.95 1.07 -3.97
C TRP A 191 -28.56 0.30 -2.81
N LYS A 192 -29.67 -0.40 -3.08
CA LYS A 192 -30.18 -1.42 -2.16
C LYS A 192 -29.18 -2.58 -2.06
N ALA A 193 -29.14 -3.25 -0.91
CA ALA A 193 -28.26 -4.40 -0.69
C ALA A 193 -28.41 -5.48 -1.78
N GLU A 194 -29.63 -5.73 -2.23
CA GLU A 194 -29.90 -6.69 -3.30
C GLU A 194 -29.27 -6.28 -4.65
N THR A 195 -29.36 -5.00 -5.02
CA THR A 195 -28.70 -4.46 -6.22
C THR A 195 -27.19 -4.62 -6.15
N ALA A 196 -26.59 -4.34 -4.99
CA ALA A 196 -25.15 -4.50 -4.79
C ALA A 196 -24.71 -5.97 -4.94
N ARG A 197 -25.47 -6.93 -4.38
CA ARG A 197 -25.21 -8.37 -4.54
C ARG A 197 -25.31 -8.80 -6.00
N GLN A 198 -26.39 -8.42 -6.69
CA GLN A 198 -26.58 -8.75 -8.11
C GLN A 198 -25.44 -8.22 -8.98
N ARG A 199 -25.00 -6.98 -8.76
CA ARG A 199 -23.83 -6.42 -9.48
C ARG A 199 -22.53 -7.14 -9.15
N ALA A 200 -22.33 -7.53 -7.89
CA ALA A 200 -21.18 -8.34 -7.49
C ALA A 200 -21.17 -9.70 -8.22
N ASP A 201 -22.31 -10.40 -8.25
CA ASP A 201 -22.44 -11.69 -8.94
C ASP A 201 -22.21 -11.59 -10.45
N LEU A 202 -22.69 -10.51 -11.09
CA LEU A 202 -22.42 -10.23 -12.50
C LEU A 202 -20.92 -10.05 -12.77
N LEU A 203 -20.22 -9.27 -11.94
CA LEU A 203 -18.77 -9.08 -12.09
C LEU A 203 -17.99 -10.38 -11.85
N ILE A 204 -18.37 -11.13 -10.80
CA ILE A 204 -17.77 -12.42 -10.50
C ILE A 204 -17.96 -13.38 -11.69
N HIS A 205 -19.15 -13.41 -12.28
CA HIS A 205 -19.42 -14.23 -13.45
C HIS A 205 -18.58 -13.80 -14.67
N ALA A 206 -18.46 -12.50 -14.92
CA ALA A 206 -17.63 -11.97 -16.01
C ALA A 206 -16.15 -12.39 -15.85
N ILE A 207 -15.59 -12.25 -14.64
CA ILE A 207 -14.20 -12.64 -14.35
C ILE A 207 -14.01 -14.16 -14.48
N LYS A 208 -14.99 -14.97 -14.07
CA LYS A 208 -14.94 -16.44 -14.21
C LYS A 208 -14.97 -16.91 -15.66
N THR A 209 -15.69 -16.21 -16.52
CA THR A 209 -15.94 -16.63 -17.91
C THR A 209 -14.94 -16.05 -18.91
N ARG A 210 -14.31 -14.92 -18.59
CA ARG A 210 -13.37 -14.22 -19.49
C ARG A 210 -11.94 -14.30 -18.93
N ALA A 211 -11.08 -15.10 -19.57
CA ALA A 211 -9.72 -15.36 -19.09
C ALA A 211 -8.85 -14.09 -18.92
N TYR A 212 -8.97 -13.09 -19.80
CA TYR A 212 -8.22 -11.84 -19.67
C TYR A 212 -8.63 -11.03 -18.43
N LEU A 213 -9.91 -11.08 -18.03
CA LEU A 213 -10.37 -10.45 -16.78
C LEU A 213 -9.83 -11.19 -15.56
N ALA A 214 -9.73 -12.52 -15.60
CA ALA A 214 -9.15 -13.31 -14.51
C ALA A 214 -7.66 -12.99 -14.28
N ASP A 215 -6.86 -12.94 -15.34
CA ASP A 215 -5.44 -12.53 -15.25
C ASP A 215 -5.31 -11.13 -14.64
N PHE A 216 -6.14 -10.20 -15.11
CA PHE A 216 -6.13 -8.81 -14.64
C PHE A 216 -6.59 -8.68 -13.18
N ALA A 217 -7.66 -9.39 -12.80
CA ALA A 217 -8.25 -9.41 -11.45
C ALA A 217 -7.36 -10.06 -10.39
N SER A 218 -6.38 -10.88 -10.79
CA SER A 218 -5.40 -11.45 -9.87
C SER A 218 -4.54 -10.39 -9.16
N ARG A 219 -4.47 -9.17 -9.71
CA ARG A 219 -3.73 -8.04 -9.14
C ARG A 219 -4.71 -7.12 -8.39
N PRO A 220 -4.57 -6.90 -7.07
CA PRO A 220 -5.56 -6.16 -6.28
C PRO A 220 -5.93 -4.75 -6.81
N LEU A 221 -4.92 -3.98 -7.24
CA LEU A 221 -5.14 -2.65 -7.81
C LEU A 221 -6.03 -2.71 -9.06
N LEU A 222 -5.72 -3.67 -9.93
CA LEU A 222 -6.41 -3.88 -11.19
C LEU A 222 -7.85 -4.41 -10.97
N LEU A 223 -8.03 -5.29 -9.99
CA LEU A 223 -9.37 -5.71 -9.55
C LEU A 223 -10.21 -4.53 -9.08
N THR A 224 -9.61 -3.59 -8.35
CA THR A 224 -10.30 -2.36 -7.91
C THR A 224 -10.75 -1.51 -9.09
N LEU A 225 -9.93 -1.43 -10.14
CA LEU A 225 -10.23 -0.69 -11.38
C LEU A 225 -11.37 -1.35 -12.14
N ILE A 226 -11.32 -2.67 -12.35
CA ILE A 226 -12.42 -3.41 -13.01
C ILE A 226 -13.72 -3.23 -12.22
N ALA A 227 -13.70 -3.40 -10.89
CA ALA A 227 -14.90 -3.22 -10.07
C ALA A 227 -15.48 -1.81 -10.18
N SER A 228 -14.59 -0.80 -10.20
CA SER A 228 -14.97 0.60 -10.39
C SER A 228 -15.58 0.88 -11.77
N LEU A 229 -15.00 0.33 -12.85
CA LEU A 229 -15.52 0.46 -14.22
C LEU A 229 -16.88 -0.25 -14.35
N HIS A 230 -16.99 -1.47 -13.85
CA HIS A 230 -18.24 -2.22 -13.87
C HIS A 230 -19.34 -1.52 -13.06
N ALA A 231 -19.00 -0.86 -11.95
CA ALA A 231 -19.94 -0.05 -11.20
C ALA A 231 -20.46 1.17 -11.97
N SER A 232 -19.63 1.82 -12.79
CA SER A 232 -20.01 3.03 -13.53
C SER A 232 -20.72 2.74 -14.85
N ARG A 233 -20.31 1.70 -15.61
CA ARG A 233 -20.81 1.44 -16.97
C ARG A 233 -21.67 0.18 -17.13
N ALA A 234 -21.80 -0.64 -16.08
CA ALA A 234 -22.50 -1.94 -16.06
C ALA A 234 -21.96 -3.02 -17.03
N GLN A 235 -21.34 -2.66 -18.15
CA GLN A 235 -20.62 -3.57 -19.05
C GLN A 235 -19.13 -3.28 -19.02
N LEU A 236 -18.33 -4.35 -19.09
CA LEU A 236 -16.88 -4.28 -19.20
C LEU A 236 -16.46 -4.45 -20.67
N PRO A 237 -15.40 -3.76 -21.10
CA PRO A 237 -14.76 -3.94 -22.42
C PRO A 237 -14.60 -5.39 -22.82
N GLU A 238 -14.75 -5.70 -24.11
CA GLU A 238 -14.68 -7.08 -24.62
C GLU A 238 -13.24 -7.58 -24.76
N ASP A 239 -12.28 -6.67 -24.94
CA ASP A 239 -10.87 -7.00 -25.07
C ASP A 239 -9.98 -6.34 -24.00
N ARG A 240 -8.73 -6.82 -23.97
CA ARG A 240 -7.75 -6.41 -22.97
C ARG A 240 -7.24 -4.98 -23.20
N ALA A 241 -7.10 -4.55 -24.46
CA ALA A 241 -6.53 -3.25 -24.79
C ALA A 241 -7.50 -2.14 -24.40
N GLU A 242 -8.78 -2.29 -24.74
CA GLU A 242 -9.84 -1.38 -24.34
C GLU A 242 -10.00 -1.33 -22.81
N LEU A 243 -9.85 -2.46 -22.11
CA LEU A 243 -9.84 -2.45 -20.63
C LEU A 243 -8.70 -1.62 -20.03
N TYR A 244 -7.50 -1.70 -20.61
CA TYR A 244 -6.39 -0.85 -20.16
C TYR A 244 -6.67 0.62 -20.45
N GLU A 245 -7.16 0.93 -21.65
CA GLU A 245 -7.53 2.26 -22.08
C GLU A 245 -8.53 2.90 -21.10
N GLU A 246 -9.64 2.23 -20.84
CA GLU A 246 -10.65 2.72 -19.89
C GLU A 246 -10.11 2.83 -18.46
N SER A 247 -9.22 1.91 -18.07
CA SER A 247 -8.57 1.96 -16.75
C SER A 247 -7.67 3.19 -16.61
N VAL A 248 -6.91 3.54 -17.66
CA VAL A 248 -6.08 4.74 -17.70
C VAL A 248 -6.95 6.00 -17.66
N GLU A 249 -8.02 6.06 -18.47
CA GLU A 249 -8.96 7.18 -18.42
C GLU A 249 -9.56 7.36 -17.02
N LEU A 250 -9.97 6.28 -16.37
CA LEU A 250 -10.53 6.33 -15.02
C LEU A 250 -9.50 6.86 -14.00
N LEU A 251 -8.25 6.44 -14.12
CA LEU A 251 -7.16 6.92 -13.26
C LEU A 251 -6.88 8.41 -13.47
N LEU A 252 -6.84 8.87 -14.73
CA LEU A 252 -6.62 10.27 -15.07
C LEU A 252 -7.77 11.16 -14.57
N ARG A 253 -9.02 10.78 -14.80
CA ARG A 253 -10.20 11.50 -14.27
C ARG A 253 -10.18 11.58 -12.74
N ARG A 254 -9.83 10.49 -12.07
CA ARG A 254 -9.69 10.47 -10.60
C ARG A 254 -8.55 11.34 -10.11
N TRP A 255 -7.45 11.38 -10.85
CA TRP A 255 -6.34 12.25 -10.54
C TRP A 255 -6.77 13.71 -10.66
N GLN A 256 -7.39 14.13 -11.78
CA GLN A 256 -7.99 15.47 -11.95
C GLN A 256 -8.90 15.85 -10.78
N MET A 257 -9.82 14.96 -10.36
CA MET A 257 -10.69 15.22 -9.21
C MET A 257 -9.93 15.40 -7.89
N ARG A 258 -8.83 14.67 -7.67
CA ARG A 258 -7.98 14.81 -6.47
C ARG A 258 -7.15 16.09 -6.46
N LEU A 259 -6.97 16.73 -7.60
CA LEU A 259 -6.16 17.93 -7.72
C LEU A 259 -6.96 19.20 -7.42
N GLY A 260 -8.29 19.10 -7.38
CA GLY A 260 -9.17 20.10 -6.76
C GLY A 260 -9.12 20.12 -5.23
N ILE A 261 -8.04 19.64 -4.60
CA ILE A 261 -7.77 19.85 -3.17
C ILE A 261 -7.03 21.18 -3.06
N GLU A 262 -7.77 22.17 -2.62
CA GLU A 262 -7.28 23.47 -2.22
C GLU A 262 -6.44 23.35 -0.94
N ASP A 263 -5.42 24.20 -0.78
CA ASP A 263 -4.74 24.37 0.51
C ASP A 263 -5.71 24.94 1.58
N ALA A 264 -5.23 25.14 2.81
CA ALA A 264 -6.07 25.68 3.89
C ALA A 264 -6.60 27.12 3.61
N GLN A 265 -6.20 27.73 2.48
CA GLN A 265 -6.55 29.06 2.03
C GLN A 265 -7.33 29.08 0.70
N GLY A 266 -7.66 27.91 0.12
CA GLY A 266 -8.46 27.85 -1.11
C GLY A 266 -7.64 27.80 -2.42
N ALA A 267 -6.30 27.69 -2.37
CA ALA A 267 -5.47 27.68 -3.58
C ALA A 267 -5.17 26.25 -4.05
N PRO A 268 -5.28 25.94 -5.36
CA PRO A 268 -4.95 24.61 -5.87
C PRO A 268 -3.47 24.28 -5.61
N LEU A 269 -3.20 23.12 -4.97
CA LEU A 269 -1.86 22.64 -4.60
C LEU A 269 -1.01 22.14 -5.80
N LEU A 270 -1.38 22.52 -7.03
CA LEU A 270 -0.66 22.16 -8.23
C LEU A 270 -0.02 23.37 -8.89
N ASP A 271 1.05 23.10 -9.63
CA ASP A 271 1.51 24.00 -10.67
C ASP A 271 0.33 24.34 -11.63
N PRO A 272 0.01 25.63 -11.84
CA PRO A 272 -1.12 26.06 -12.67
C PRO A 272 -1.07 25.51 -14.10
N VAL A 273 0.13 25.25 -14.65
CA VAL A 273 0.32 24.68 -15.99
C VAL A 273 -0.10 23.23 -16.00
N ILE A 274 0.23 22.46 -14.96
CA ILE A 274 -0.19 21.06 -14.82
C ILE A 274 -1.72 20.99 -14.65
N ALA A 275 -2.29 21.89 -13.84
CA ALA A 275 -3.74 21.97 -13.64
C ALA A 275 -4.49 22.32 -14.95
N ASP A 276 -3.96 23.25 -15.76
CA ASP A 276 -4.53 23.64 -17.05
C ASP A 276 -4.44 22.51 -18.09
N LEU A 277 -3.26 21.91 -18.25
CA LEU A 277 -3.03 20.74 -19.13
C LEU A 277 -3.95 19.56 -18.77
N LEU A 278 -4.23 19.39 -17.47
CA LEU A 278 -5.13 18.34 -16.99
C LEU A 278 -6.59 18.63 -17.22
N SER A 279 -6.99 19.89 -17.10
CA SER A 279 -8.39 20.31 -17.23
C SER A 279 -8.88 20.20 -18.68
N GLN A 280 -7.98 20.32 -19.65
CA GLN A 280 -8.31 20.30 -21.08
C GLN A 280 -8.29 18.90 -21.72
N ASN A 281 -7.99 17.84 -20.95
CA ASN A 281 -7.84 16.48 -21.47
C ASN A 281 -6.82 16.45 -22.64
N ASP A 282 -5.73 17.21 -22.50
CA ASP A 282 -4.81 17.52 -23.59
C ASP A 282 -4.13 16.25 -24.15
N PRO A 283 -4.23 15.98 -25.47
CA PRO A 283 -3.52 14.87 -26.12
C PRO A 283 -2.01 14.84 -25.86
N LEU A 284 -1.37 16.00 -25.68
CA LEU A 284 0.06 16.12 -25.39
C LEU A 284 0.42 15.59 -24.01
N LEU A 285 -0.43 15.85 -23.01
CA LEU A 285 -0.26 15.30 -21.67
C LEU A 285 -0.35 13.78 -21.71
N ARG A 286 -1.33 13.24 -22.44
CA ARG A 286 -1.49 11.79 -22.62
C ARG A 286 -0.25 11.18 -23.26
N GLN A 287 0.22 11.76 -24.37
CA GLN A 287 1.43 11.32 -25.06
C GLN A 287 2.66 11.39 -24.16
N GLY A 288 2.79 12.44 -23.35
CA GLY A 288 3.87 12.57 -22.37
C GLY A 288 3.84 11.48 -21.29
N ILE A 289 2.66 11.19 -20.74
CA ILE A 289 2.48 10.11 -19.75
C ILE A 289 2.78 8.74 -20.37
N GLU A 290 2.31 8.49 -21.59
CA GLU A 290 2.58 7.25 -22.33
C GLU A 290 4.08 7.04 -22.57
N GLN A 291 4.78 8.11 -22.99
CA GLN A 291 6.22 8.07 -23.20
C GLN A 291 6.97 7.80 -21.88
N LEU A 292 6.63 8.51 -20.81
CA LEU A 292 7.22 8.29 -19.49
C LEU A 292 6.95 6.89 -18.96
N ALA A 293 5.73 6.37 -19.15
CA ALA A 293 5.36 5.01 -18.77
C ALA A 293 6.19 3.98 -19.55
N PHE A 294 6.34 4.17 -20.87
CA PHE A 294 7.18 3.32 -21.70
C PHE A 294 8.64 3.32 -21.25
N GLU A 295 9.23 4.51 -21.06
CA GLU A 295 10.62 4.66 -20.61
C GLU A 295 10.87 4.04 -19.24
N SER A 296 9.95 4.27 -18.29
CA SER A 296 9.98 3.65 -16.95
C SER A 296 9.93 2.13 -17.03
N HIS A 297 9.05 1.58 -17.88
CA HIS A 297 8.91 0.14 -18.02
C HIS A 297 10.13 -0.51 -18.71
N VAL A 298 10.74 0.19 -19.68
CA VAL A 298 12.02 -0.23 -20.30
C VAL A 298 13.15 -0.23 -19.29
N ARG A 299 13.22 0.79 -18.42
CA ARG A 299 14.24 0.87 -17.36
C ARG A 299 14.10 -0.28 -16.36
N GLN A 300 12.88 -0.57 -15.90
CA GLN A 300 12.59 -1.70 -14.99
C GLN A 300 13.02 -3.04 -15.58
N ARG A 301 12.69 -3.33 -16.85
CA ARG A 301 13.10 -4.58 -17.50
C ARG A 301 14.63 -4.71 -17.63
N ARG A 302 15.34 -3.60 -17.87
CA ARG A 302 16.81 -3.61 -17.97
C ARG A 302 17.45 -3.90 -16.61
N GLU A 303 16.92 -3.34 -15.53
CA GLU A 303 17.38 -3.58 -14.16
C GLU A 303 17.12 -5.04 -13.72
N GLU A 304 15.97 -5.61 -14.07
CA GLU A 304 15.64 -7.04 -13.87
C GLU A 304 16.58 -7.98 -14.66
N THR A 305 17.03 -7.56 -15.85
CA THR A 305 17.93 -8.36 -16.71
C THR A 305 19.40 -8.22 -16.31
N GLN A 306 19.82 -7.07 -15.77
CA GLN A 306 21.19 -6.84 -15.29
C GLN A 306 21.47 -7.49 -13.93
N THR A 307 20.44 -7.67 -13.10
CA THR A 307 20.53 -8.43 -11.84
C THR A 307 20.48 -9.94 -12.06
N GLY A 308 21.13 -10.46 -13.13
CA GLY A 308 21.13 -11.85 -13.59
C GLY A 308 21.63 -12.94 -12.62
N ASP A 309 21.75 -12.62 -11.32
CA ASP A 309 21.95 -13.52 -10.18
C ASP A 309 20.95 -13.21 -9.04
N ALA A 310 19.76 -12.72 -9.37
CA ALA A 310 18.66 -12.66 -8.43
C ALA A 310 18.33 -14.11 -8.02
N PRO A 311 18.36 -14.47 -6.72
CA PRO A 311 17.85 -15.76 -6.32
C PRO A 311 16.43 -15.85 -6.85
N SER A 312 16.13 -16.89 -7.61
CA SER A 312 14.77 -17.29 -7.86
C SER A 312 14.11 -17.35 -6.49
N ILE A 313 13.24 -16.37 -6.17
CA ILE A 313 12.30 -16.52 -5.08
C ILE A 313 11.27 -17.52 -5.62
N THR A 314 11.71 -18.75 -5.77
CA THR A 314 10.85 -19.90 -5.96
C THR A 314 10.11 -19.98 -4.63
N PRO A 315 8.78 -19.80 -4.60
CA PRO A 315 8.04 -20.05 -3.38
C PRO A 315 8.40 -21.47 -2.91
N PRO A 316 8.61 -21.71 -1.61
CA PRO A 316 8.75 -23.07 -1.11
C PRO A 316 7.58 -23.90 -1.63
N PRO A 317 7.80 -25.17 -2.05
CA PRO A 317 6.72 -25.99 -2.59
C PRO A 317 5.56 -26.02 -1.60
N ALA A 318 4.36 -25.72 -2.10
CA ALA A 318 3.15 -25.68 -1.29
C ALA A 318 2.93 -27.05 -0.59
N PRO A 319 2.76 -27.11 0.74
CA PRO A 319 2.64 -28.37 1.47
C PRO A 319 1.36 -29.17 1.20
N TRP A 320 0.50 -28.73 0.27
CA TRP A 320 -0.82 -29.33 0.01
C TRP A 320 -0.95 -30.04 -1.34
N TYR A 321 0.16 -30.32 -2.04
CA TYR A 321 0.19 -31.24 -3.18
C TYR A 321 1.00 -32.49 -2.86
N ALA A 322 0.50 -33.34 -1.95
CA ALA A 322 0.85 -34.75 -1.93
C ALA A 322 -0.15 -35.49 -2.83
N GLY A 323 0.08 -35.45 -4.14
CA GLY A 323 -0.53 -36.43 -5.05
C GLY A 323 0.14 -37.79 -4.82
N PRO A 324 -0.60 -38.92 -4.92
CA PRO A 324 -0.01 -40.24 -4.71
C PRO A 324 1.05 -40.49 -5.79
N GLY A 325 2.28 -40.74 -5.38
CA GLY A 325 3.34 -41.21 -6.27
C GLY A 325 2.97 -42.55 -6.89
N PRO A 326 3.46 -42.85 -8.11
CA PRO A 326 3.15 -44.10 -8.78
C PRO A 326 3.86 -45.25 -8.05
N GLY A 327 3.05 -46.16 -7.50
CA GLY A 327 3.42 -47.49 -7.07
C GLY A 327 2.40 -48.47 -7.62
#